data_AF-A0A7G8FX27-F1
#
_entry.id   AF-A0A7G8FX27-F1
#
_cell.length_a   1.000
_cell.length_b   1.000
_cell.length_c   1.000
_cell.angle_alpha   90.00
_cell.angle_beta   90.00
_cell.angle_gamma   90.00
#
_symmetry.space_group_name_H-M   'P 1'
#
loop_
_entity.id
_entity.type
_entity.pdbx_description
1 polymer ?
#
loop_
_entity_poly.entity_id
_entity_poly.type
_entity_poly.pdbx_seq_one_letter_code
_entity_poly.pdbx_strand_id
1 'polypeptide(L)'
;MALIQVGNFSQDITNFDPANDQLDFGNISVHSLILGQEPDGTATIVYPWQPNQFQRILGANGQGIQWSDLSESNFAPVGNEHLRGDIGGVFSWEKGIGPAFDPANPDRESTVYIRSHERDSVTTIDNFDPVTDKINFLYFGTRERLSVVNEGSDLVISSEPIGQRFVFKGVQKEQLIGANLEFHFDQIQEDLLDRAFGFQPEQLSLVDRTMLFTPEGGPTDGFQTRVGAFVTASGEAPGQPRSLEESTRQIQERAEQQQVAEQAPQEMGSDISMPMDMGMDMDMDMDMTPPDLTKVVMNLPGGSNVHNSCLQLEVDGSLWWGGGMGGNLIVRNPMGFAVDDWEVSFLTPHDQFQSWAGNATVEDAGNGLNRVTFTPADWNDSIPANGEISISFNAQGEGMPNSGSLTRSNFFAPAQTSMTMEMGMDMGMDMDMDPQMGMDMSAMTPDVITGQVMDAVNPMASEPLELIRNGSDYAIARGDASIALVGRSGQALSDATSDRWDFLAAKDAFGGGFRVLAEGEGDRDGQFRVFRFSEEGELFGRGRWISEEKAISCGLEACYGVDLNGDGELTGDSGFPMPGMVMADQGMTV
;
A
#
# COMPACT_ATOMS: atom_id res chain seq x y z
N MET A 1 -21.74 26.13 21.58
CA MET A 1 -20.93 25.20 20.80
C MET A 1 -20.47 24.09 21.71
N ALA A 2 -21.30 23.07 21.82
CA ALA A 2 -20.89 21.79 22.39
C ALA A 2 -20.20 20.97 21.28
N LEU A 3 -19.13 20.28 21.66
CA LEU A 3 -18.45 19.30 20.83
C LEU A 3 -18.94 17.92 21.27
N ILE A 4 -19.64 17.22 20.38
CA ILE A 4 -20.36 15.99 20.70
C ILE A 4 -19.66 14.83 20.03
N GLN A 5 -19.02 13.98 20.84
CA GLN A 5 -18.38 12.75 20.38
C GLN A 5 -19.40 11.81 19.75
N VAL A 6 -19.15 11.39 18.52
CA VAL A 6 -19.90 10.31 17.87
C VAL A 6 -19.27 8.95 18.18
N GLY A 7 -19.98 7.86 17.88
CA GLY A 7 -19.46 6.49 18.06
C GLY A 7 -19.86 5.76 19.36
N ASN A 8 -20.50 6.41 20.34
CA ASN A 8 -21.19 5.68 21.42
C ASN A 8 -22.58 5.15 21.01
N PHE A 9 -22.63 3.97 20.37
CA PHE A 9 -23.86 3.35 19.85
C PHE A 9 -24.85 2.82 20.92
N SER A 10 -24.59 3.06 22.22
CA SER A 10 -25.52 2.68 23.29
C SER A 10 -26.62 3.71 23.55
N GLN A 11 -26.54 4.89 22.93
CA GLN A 11 -27.47 6.00 23.15
C GLN A 11 -27.57 6.93 21.94
N ASP A 12 -28.71 7.58 21.78
CA ASP A 12 -28.87 8.66 20.78
C ASP A 12 -28.14 9.94 21.22
N ILE A 13 -27.75 10.76 20.25
CA ILE A 13 -27.30 12.12 20.47
C ILE A 13 -28.55 12.97 20.72
N THR A 14 -28.64 13.60 21.89
CA THR A 14 -29.83 14.37 22.29
C THR A 14 -29.47 15.82 22.57
N ASN A 15 -30.44 16.72 22.40
CA ASN A 15 -30.28 18.17 22.58
C ASN A 15 -29.26 18.81 21.63
N PHE A 16 -29.07 18.24 20.44
CA PHE A 16 -28.19 18.80 19.41
C PHE A 16 -28.76 20.13 18.89
N ASP A 17 -27.97 21.20 18.94
CA ASP A 17 -28.32 22.49 18.34
C ASP A 17 -27.61 22.66 16.99
N PRO A 18 -28.29 22.49 15.83
CA PRO A 18 -27.67 22.62 14.52
C PRO A 18 -27.14 24.03 14.23
N ALA A 19 -27.55 25.06 14.99
CA ALA A 19 -27.00 26.40 14.83
C ALA A 19 -25.65 26.59 15.52
N ASN A 20 -25.27 25.72 16.47
CA ASN A 20 -24.15 25.99 17.36
C ASN A 20 -23.24 24.79 17.66
N ASP A 21 -23.72 23.56 17.57
CA ASP A 21 -23.01 22.37 18.04
C ASP A 21 -22.27 21.65 16.91
N GLN A 22 -21.24 20.89 17.29
CA GLN A 22 -20.40 20.14 16.38
C GLN A 22 -20.42 18.65 16.70
N LEU A 23 -20.47 17.83 15.65
CA LEU A 23 -20.22 16.40 15.70
C LEU A 23 -18.71 16.17 15.63
N ASP A 24 -18.17 15.45 16.61
CA ASP A 24 -16.76 15.09 16.68
C ASP A 24 -16.57 13.61 16.37
N PHE A 25 -16.00 13.36 15.19
CA PHE A 25 -15.66 12.03 14.70
C PHE A 25 -14.24 11.61 15.10
N GLY A 26 -13.41 12.55 15.60
CA GLY A 26 -12.00 12.30 15.91
C GLY A 26 -11.26 11.59 14.78
N ASN A 27 -10.52 10.53 15.12
CA ASN A 27 -9.79 9.67 14.18
C ASN A 27 -10.53 8.34 13.88
N ILE A 28 -11.85 8.30 14.08
CA ILE A 28 -12.62 7.06 13.87
C ILE A 28 -12.53 6.65 12.39
N SER A 29 -12.26 5.38 12.16
CA SER A 29 -12.23 4.82 10.80
C SER A 29 -13.63 4.57 10.25
N VAL A 30 -13.81 4.71 8.94
CA VAL A 30 -15.00 4.26 8.18
C VAL A 30 -15.41 2.81 8.47
N HIS A 31 -14.45 1.94 8.81
CA HIS A 31 -14.75 0.57 9.22
C HIS A 31 -15.59 0.49 10.51
N SER A 32 -15.62 1.54 11.31
CA SER A 32 -16.33 1.55 12.60
C SER A 32 -17.55 2.45 12.58
N LEU A 33 -17.81 3.16 11.48
CA LEU A 33 -18.86 4.18 11.45
C LEU A 33 -19.20 4.56 10.01
N ILE A 34 -20.49 4.52 9.68
CA ILE A 34 -21.04 5.07 8.43
C ILE A 34 -22.21 6.01 8.74
N LEU A 35 -22.59 6.83 7.76
CA LEU A 35 -23.74 7.73 7.88
C LEU A 35 -25.01 7.02 7.41
N GLY A 36 -26.12 7.30 8.08
CA GLY A 36 -27.43 6.78 7.73
C GLY A 36 -28.52 7.82 7.95
N GLN A 37 -29.74 7.44 7.59
CA GLN A 37 -30.93 8.25 7.71
C GLN A 37 -32.14 7.34 7.90
N GLU A 38 -32.92 7.60 8.94
CA GLU A 38 -34.18 6.88 9.19
C GLU A 38 -35.24 7.26 8.14
N PRO A 39 -36.31 6.45 7.97
CA PRO A 39 -37.36 6.73 6.98
C PRO A 39 -38.10 8.06 7.17
N ASP A 40 -38.04 8.67 8.36
CA ASP A 40 -38.61 9.98 8.66
C ASP A 40 -37.65 11.16 8.36
N GLY A 41 -36.45 10.86 7.85
CA GLY A 41 -35.40 11.83 7.54
C GLY A 41 -34.39 12.05 8.65
N THR A 42 -34.56 11.44 9.83
CA THR A 42 -33.64 11.63 10.96
C THR A 42 -32.24 11.11 10.61
N ALA A 43 -31.24 11.97 10.72
CA ALA A 43 -29.83 11.63 10.56
C ALA A 43 -29.38 10.62 11.63
N THR A 44 -28.59 9.64 11.20
CA THR A 44 -28.05 8.60 12.08
C THR A 44 -26.59 8.32 11.82
N ILE A 45 -25.88 7.94 12.88
CA ILE A 45 -24.54 7.37 12.83
C ILE A 45 -24.68 5.87 13.05
N VAL A 46 -24.18 5.04 12.14
CA VAL A 46 -24.46 3.59 12.11
C VAL A 46 -23.17 2.80 12.25
N TYR A 47 -23.19 1.75 13.09
CA TYR A 47 -22.11 0.77 13.16
C TYR A 47 -22.32 -0.29 12.07
N PRO A 48 -21.44 -0.39 11.06
CA PRO A 48 -21.72 -1.17 9.86
C PRO A 48 -21.77 -2.68 10.09
N TRP A 49 -21.19 -3.20 11.18
CA TRP A 49 -21.04 -4.65 11.41
C TRP A 49 -22.09 -5.27 12.32
N GLN A 50 -22.97 -4.47 12.94
CA GLN A 50 -24.06 -5.01 13.75
C GLN A 50 -25.41 -4.41 13.37
N PRO A 51 -26.46 -5.24 13.22
CA PRO A 51 -27.79 -4.74 12.96
C PRO A 51 -28.27 -3.91 14.16
N ASN A 52 -29.02 -2.85 13.87
CA ASN A 52 -29.66 -1.98 14.86
C ASN A 52 -28.71 -1.26 15.84
N GLN A 53 -27.41 -1.19 15.54
CA GLN A 53 -26.48 -0.33 16.27
C GLN A 53 -26.33 1.01 15.54
N PHE A 54 -27.02 2.02 16.05
CA PHE A 54 -26.96 3.36 15.50
C PHE A 54 -27.31 4.40 16.56
N GLN A 55 -26.96 5.65 16.29
CA GLN A 55 -27.28 6.82 17.11
C GLN A 55 -28.09 7.77 16.25
N ARG A 56 -29.29 8.14 16.69
CA ARG A 56 -30.05 9.23 16.08
C ARG A 56 -29.50 10.57 16.56
N ILE A 57 -29.56 11.58 15.70
CA ILE A 57 -29.26 12.96 16.07
C ILE A 57 -30.59 13.66 16.35
N LEU A 58 -30.83 13.98 17.62
CA LEU A 58 -32.09 14.54 18.11
C LEU A 58 -31.86 15.95 18.68
N GLY A 59 -32.73 16.88 18.28
CA GLY A 59 -32.75 18.24 18.83
C GLY A 59 -33.29 18.31 20.26
N ALA A 60 -33.28 19.51 20.86
CA ALA A 60 -33.74 19.73 22.24
C ALA A 60 -35.24 19.41 22.48
N ASN A 61 -36.04 19.39 21.41
CA ASN A 61 -37.45 19.00 21.45
C ASN A 61 -37.67 17.49 21.22
N GLY A 62 -36.59 16.71 21.06
CA GLY A 62 -36.63 15.28 20.74
C GLY A 62 -36.98 14.96 19.28
N GLN A 63 -37.08 15.96 18.39
CA GLN A 63 -37.26 15.70 16.96
C GLN A 63 -35.92 15.36 16.30
N GLY A 64 -35.98 14.51 15.29
CA GLY A 64 -34.82 14.16 14.47
C GLY A 64 -34.29 15.36 13.70
N ILE A 65 -32.98 15.54 13.75
CA ILE A 65 -32.23 16.47 12.91
C ILE A 65 -31.94 15.76 11.60
N GLN A 66 -32.14 16.43 10.47
CA GLN A 66 -31.78 15.90 9.15
C GLN A 66 -30.38 16.35 8.75
N TRP A 67 -29.72 15.61 7.87
CA TRP A 67 -28.43 16.05 7.30
C TRP A 67 -28.55 17.41 6.57
N SER A 68 -29.69 17.66 5.93
CA SER A 68 -30.02 18.94 5.31
C SER A 68 -30.17 20.10 6.30
N ASP A 69 -30.42 19.84 7.58
CA ASP A 69 -30.50 20.87 8.63
C ASP A 69 -29.13 21.34 9.11
N LEU A 70 -28.08 20.55 8.85
CA LEU A 70 -26.71 20.85 9.27
C LEU A 70 -26.00 21.80 8.29
N SER A 71 -24.87 22.34 8.70
CA SER A 71 -23.96 23.18 7.92
C SER A 71 -22.55 22.62 8.04
N GLU A 72 -21.63 23.13 7.22
CA GLU A 72 -20.20 22.76 7.29
C GLU A 72 -19.65 22.96 8.71
N SER A 73 -20.09 24.02 9.40
CA SER A 73 -19.66 24.31 10.78
C SER A 73 -20.13 23.30 11.84
N ASN A 74 -21.03 22.38 11.50
CA ASN A 74 -21.47 21.33 12.42
C ASN A 74 -20.55 20.10 12.43
N PHE A 75 -19.52 20.07 11.57
CA PHE A 75 -18.51 19.02 11.57
C PHE A 75 -17.24 19.57 12.22
N ALA A 76 -16.82 18.97 13.33
CA ALA A 76 -15.47 19.20 13.83
C ALA A 76 -14.45 18.56 12.86
N PRO A 77 -13.15 18.93 12.93
CA PRO A 77 -12.13 18.31 12.11
C PRO A 77 -12.17 16.78 12.23
N VAL A 78 -12.37 16.09 11.11
CA VAL A 78 -12.45 14.63 11.03
C VAL A 78 -11.10 14.11 10.58
N GLY A 79 -10.36 13.40 11.44
CA GLY A 79 -8.97 13.03 11.16
C GLY A 79 -8.81 11.88 10.16
N ASN A 80 -9.77 10.96 10.06
CA ASN A 80 -9.74 9.89 9.07
C ASN A 80 -10.15 10.42 7.69
N GLU A 81 -9.26 10.28 6.70
CA GLU A 81 -9.40 10.87 5.37
C GLU A 81 -10.55 10.25 4.57
N HIS A 82 -10.60 8.92 4.48
CA HIS A 82 -11.70 8.20 3.86
C HIS A 82 -13.06 8.57 4.47
N LEU A 83 -13.14 8.69 5.80
CA LEU A 83 -14.38 9.09 6.48
C LEU A 83 -14.81 10.52 6.10
N ARG A 84 -13.87 11.42 5.84
CA ARG A 84 -14.19 12.74 5.27
C ARG A 84 -14.83 12.59 3.89
N GLY A 85 -14.31 11.66 3.08
CA GLY A 85 -14.89 11.24 1.80
C GLY A 85 -16.35 10.84 1.92
N ASP A 86 -16.62 9.87 2.78
CA ASP A 86 -17.96 9.31 3.02
C ASP A 86 -18.96 10.34 3.55
N ILE A 87 -18.54 11.12 4.56
CA ILE A 87 -19.34 12.24 5.09
C ILE A 87 -19.62 13.24 3.98
N GLY A 88 -18.60 13.55 3.18
CA GLY A 88 -18.67 14.46 2.06
C GLY A 88 -19.70 14.07 1.02
N GLY A 89 -19.72 12.78 0.63
CA GLY A 89 -20.70 12.22 -0.30
C GLY A 89 -22.13 12.37 0.23
N VAL A 90 -22.40 11.87 1.44
CA VAL A 90 -23.75 11.94 2.03
C VAL A 90 -24.22 13.37 2.22
N PHE A 91 -23.39 14.23 2.81
CA PHE A 91 -23.76 15.61 3.07
C PHE A 91 -23.96 16.41 1.79
N SER A 92 -23.11 16.21 0.77
CA SER A 92 -23.26 16.88 -0.53
C SER A 92 -24.56 16.50 -1.21
N TRP A 93 -24.98 15.23 -1.11
CA TRP A 93 -26.27 14.82 -1.62
C TRP A 93 -27.42 15.59 -0.96
N GLU A 94 -27.43 15.62 0.36
CA GLU A 94 -28.46 16.26 1.17
C GLU A 94 -28.48 17.80 1.02
N LYS A 95 -27.37 18.38 0.57
CA LYS A 95 -27.24 19.81 0.23
C LYS A 95 -27.45 20.14 -1.23
N GLY A 96 -27.61 19.15 -2.11
CA GLY A 96 -27.72 19.40 -3.55
C GLY A 96 -26.42 19.93 -4.17
N ILE A 97 -25.27 19.48 -3.67
CA ILE A 97 -23.93 19.89 -4.12
C ILE A 97 -23.36 18.81 -5.05
N GLY A 98 -22.71 19.22 -6.14
CA GLY A 98 -21.98 18.32 -7.03
C GLY A 98 -22.72 17.95 -8.33
N PRO A 99 -22.19 16.96 -9.07
CA PRO A 99 -22.53 16.77 -10.48
C PRO A 99 -23.96 16.25 -10.71
N ALA A 100 -24.59 15.64 -9.70
CA ALA A 100 -26.00 15.22 -9.77
C ALA A 100 -26.98 16.40 -9.83
N PHE A 101 -26.55 17.58 -9.37
CA PHE A 101 -27.39 18.76 -9.22
C PHE A 101 -26.99 19.91 -10.16
N ASP A 102 -25.79 19.84 -10.74
CA ASP A 102 -25.29 20.86 -11.66
C ASP A 102 -26.03 20.79 -13.02
N PRO A 103 -26.80 21.82 -13.41
CA PRO A 103 -27.45 21.86 -14.72
C PRO A 103 -26.46 22.00 -15.90
N ALA A 104 -25.20 22.35 -15.64
CA ALA A 104 -24.16 22.42 -16.67
C ALA A 104 -23.49 21.06 -16.95
N ASN A 105 -23.71 20.05 -16.10
CA ASN A 105 -23.19 18.71 -16.32
C ASN A 105 -23.93 18.02 -17.48
N PRO A 106 -23.28 17.76 -18.63
CA PRO A 106 -23.93 17.18 -19.80
C PRO A 106 -24.35 15.71 -19.58
N ASP A 107 -23.69 15.01 -18.66
CA ASP A 107 -23.93 13.59 -18.38
C ASP A 107 -24.98 13.38 -17.28
N ARG A 108 -25.52 14.47 -16.69
CA ARG A 108 -26.41 14.42 -15.52
C ARG A 108 -27.63 13.53 -15.73
N GLU A 109 -28.28 13.63 -16.88
CA GLU A 109 -29.50 12.87 -17.18
C GLU A 109 -29.21 11.41 -17.55
N SER A 110 -27.98 11.11 -18.01
CA SER A 110 -27.51 9.77 -18.34
C SER A 110 -26.67 9.15 -17.24
N THR A 111 -26.72 9.68 -16.01
CA THR A 111 -25.95 9.18 -14.87
C THR A 111 -26.87 8.87 -13.69
N VAL A 112 -26.80 7.63 -13.20
CA VAL A 112 -27.45 7.21 -11.96
C VAL A 112 -26.47 7.34 -10.82
N TYR A 113 -26.76 8.24 -9.87
CA TYR A 113 -25.95 8.46 -8.69
C TYR A 113 -26.41 7.54 -7.55
N ILE A 114 -25.52 6.64 -7.12
CA ILE A 114 -25.76 5.69 -6.05
C ILE A 114 -25.47 6.34 -4.70
N ARG A 115 -26.31 6.00 -3.73
CA ARG A 115 -26.28 6.51 -2.35
C ARG A 115 -26.37 5.32 -1.40
N SER A 116 -25.95 5.53 -0.16
CA SER A 116 -25.91 4.46 0.85
C SER A 116 -26.55 4.80 2.18
N HIS A 117 -27.07 6.01 2.38
CA HIS A 117 -27.51 6.47 3.71
C HIS A 117 -29.02 6.35 3.97
N GLU A 118 -29.88 6.16 2.96
CA GLU A 118 -31.34 6.18 3.17
C GLU A 118 -31.89 4.79 3.56
N ARG A 119 -32.28 4.63 4.83
CA ARG A 119 -32.73 3.31 5.36
C ARG A 119 -33.90 2.73 4.57
N ASP A 120 -33.71 1.49 4.13
CA ASP A 120 -34.69 0.66 3.40
C ASP A 120 -35.30 1.33 2.15
N SER A 121 -34.66 2.38 1.62
CA SER A 121 -35.17 3.10 0.45
C SER A 121 -34.96 2.27 -0.82
N VAL A 122 -35.93 2.31 -1.73
CA VAL A 122 -35.86 1.59 -3.01
C VAL A 122 -36.05 2.57 -4.16
N THR A 123 -35.03 2.70 -5.00
CA THR A 123 -35.07 3.48 -6.23
C THR A 123 -35.17 2.51 -7.41
N THR A 124 -36.16 2.72 -8.29
CA THR A 124 -36.28 1.94 -9.54
C THR A 124 -35.81 2.79 -10.71
N ILE A 125 -34.96 2.21 -11.55
CA ILE A 125 -34.39 2.83 -12.75
C ILE A 125 -34.93 2.08 -13.95
N ASP A 126 -35.67 2.79 -14.80
CA ASP A 126 -36.18 2.28 -16.07
C ASP A 126 -35.33 2.82 -17.22
N ASN A 127 -35.19 2.02 -18.29
CA ASN A 127 -34.50 2.41 -19.54
C ASN A 127 -33.02 2.78 -19.39
N PHE A 128 -32.32 2.27 -18.38
CA PHE A 128 -30.87 2.40 -18.28
C PHE A 128 -30.20 1.63 -19.41
N ASP A 129 -29.35 2.29 -20.20
CA ASP A 129 -28.52 1.68 -21.25
C ASP A 129 -27.09 1.49 -20.73
N PRO A 130 -26.64 0.26 -20.42
CA PRO A 130 -25.31 0.01 -19.89
C PRO A 130 -24.15 0.46 -20.80
N VAL A 131 -24.42 0.69 -22.09
CA VAL A 131 -23.42 1.12 -23.08
C VAL A 131 -23.19 2.64 -23.03
N THR A 132 -24.23 3.42 -22.77
CA THR A 132 -24.18 4.90 -22.85
C THR A 132 -24.36 5.61 -21.52
N ASP A 133 -25.10 4.99 -20.60
CA ASP A 133 -25.41 5.56 -19.30
C ASP A 133 -24.39 5.12 -18.26
N LYS A 134 -24.27 5.91 -17.20
CA LYS A 134 -23.27 5.75 -16.15
C LYS A 134 -23.90 5.41 -14.80
N ILE A 135 -23.19 4.65 -13.98
CA ILE A 135 -23.49 4.46 -12.56
C ILE A 135 -22.35 5.10 -11.78
N ASN A 136 -22.66 6.08 -10.93
CA ASN A 136 -21.67 6.89 -10.24
C ASN A 136 -21.82 6.78 -8.72
N PHE A 137 -20.69 6.58 -8.03
CA PHE A 137 -20.61 6.32 -6.58
C PHE A 137 -20.08 7.52 -5.77
N LEU A 138 -19.97 8.72 -6.34
CA LEU A 138 -19.47 9.90 -5.62
C LEU A 138 -20.28 10.26 -4.36
N TYR A 139 -21.56 9.91 -4.32
CA TYR A 139 -22.46 10.14 -3.17
C TYR A 139 -22.64 8.90 -2.29
N PHE A 140 -21.85 7.86 -2.52
CA PHE A 140 -21.86 6.62 -1.76
C PHE A 140 -20.91 6.77 -0.57
N GLY A 141 -21.47 6.90 0.64
CA GLY A 141 -20.70 7.10 1.87
C GLY A 141 -20.61 5.85 2.73
N THR A 142 -20.16 4.74 2.16
CA THR A 142 -19.94 3.52 2.93
C THR A 142 -18.87 2.64 2.32
N ARG A 143 -18.19 1.94 3.22
CA ARG A 143 -17.00 1.16 2.98
C ARG A 143 -17.23 -0.20 2.29
N GLU A 144 -17.95 -1.15 2.89
CA GLU A 144 -17.70 -2.58 2.51
C GLU A 144 -18.94 -3.49 2.43
N ARG A 145 -20.12 -2.90 2.30
CA ARG A 145 -21.36 -3.69 2.36
C ARG A 145 -22.27 -3.43 1.17
N LEU A 146 -21.66 -3.36 0.00
CA LEU A 146 -22.34 -3.31 -1.28
C LEU A 146 -22.58 -4.73 -1.82
N SER A 147 -23.79 -4.99 -2.30
CA SER A 147 -24.14 -6.20 -3.04
C SER A 147 -24.68 -5.83 -4.41
N VAL A 148 -24.27 -6.59 -5.43
CA VAL A 148 -24.67 -6.38 -6.83
C VAL A 148 -25.09 -7.73 -7.40
N VAL A 149 -26.40 -7.92 -7.55
CA VAL A 149 -26.99 -9.21 -7.90
C VAL A 149 -28.04 -9.07 -8.99
N ASN A 150 -28.20 -10.11 -9.80
CA ASN A 150 -29.32 -10.22 -10.72
C ASN A 150 -30.53 -10.82 -9.98
N GLU A 151 -31.61 -10.07 -9.86
CA GLU A 151 -32.91 -10.56 -9.39
C GLU A 151 -33.84 -10.76 -10.59
N GLY A 152 -33.89 -11.99 -11.10
CA GLY A 152 -34.64 -12.29 -12.32
C GLY A 152 -34.01 -11.62 -13.53
N SER A 153 -34.71 -10.67 -14.15
CA SER A 153 -34.22 -9.89 -15.30
C SER A 153 -33.58 -8.57 -14.92
N ASP A 154 -33.58 -8.22 -13.63
CA ASP A 154 -33.19 -6.90 -13.15
C ASP A 154 -31.88 -6.98 -12.38
N LEU A 155 -31.12 -5.89 -12.43
CA LEU A 155 -29.90 -5.70 -11.67
C LEU A 155 -30.26 -4.95 -10.40
N VAL A 156 -29.83 -5.47 -9.25
CA VAL A 156 -30.08 -4.88 -7.94
C VAL A 156 -28.75 -4.56 -7.29
N ILE A 157 -28.56 -3.28 -6.98
CA ILE A 157 -27.46 -2.77 -6.16
C ILE A 157 -28.03 -2.47 -4.77
N SER A 158 -27.50 -3.08 -3.71
CA SER A 158 -27.99 -2.89 -2.35
C SER A 158 -26.88 -2.65 -1.35
N SER A 159 -27.14 -1.80 -0.34
CA SER A 159 -26.20 -1.43 0.72
C SER A 159 -26.66 -1.96 2.06
N GLU A 160 -25.82 -2.68 2.79
CA GLU A 160 -26.09 -3.10 4.17
C GLU A 160 -25.25 -2.28 5.18
N PRO A 161 -25.67 -2.14 6.45
CA PRO A 161 -26.94 -2.59 7.03
C PRO A 161 -28.12 -1.64 6.75
N ILE A 162 -27.91 -0.57 5.97
CA ILE A 162 -28.93 0.46 5.71
C ILE A 162 -30.13 -0.09 4.94
N GLY A 163 -29.93 -1.10 4.10
CA GLY A 163 -30.99 -1.72 3.31
C GLY A 163 -31.41 -0.92 2.07
N GLN A 164 -30.68 0.14 1.73
CA GLN A 164 -30.95 0.95 0.54
C GLN A 164 -30.73 0.12 -0.74
N ARG A 165 -31.63 0.25 -1.72
CA ARG A 165 -31.63 -0.52 -2.97
C ARG A 165 -31.85 0.35 -4.21
N PHE A 166 -31.12 0.03 -5.27
CA PHE A 166 -31.33 0.55 -6.62
C PHE A 166 -31.62 -0.63 -7.55
N VAL A 167 -32.77 -0.59 -8.23
CA VAL A 167 -33.28 -1.68 -9.09
C VAL A 167 -33.30 -1.20 -10.53
N PHE A 168 -32.38 -1.70 -11.35
CA PHE A 168 -32.27 -1.40 -12.77
C PHE A 168 -33.08 -2.41 -13.58
N LYS A 169 -34.20 -1.96 -14.13
CA LYS A 169 -35.17 -2.82 -14.81
C LYS A 169 -34.65 -3.33 -16.14
N GLY A 170 -34.65 -4.65 -16.31
CA GLY A 170 -34.25 -5.30 -17.57
C GLY A 170 -32.76 -5.25 -17.88
N VAL A 171 -31.93 -4.86 -16.91
CA VAL A 171 -30.47 -4.82 -17.01
C VAL A 171 -29.91 -5.96 -16.17
N GLN A 172 -28.88 -6.64 -16.65
CA GLN A 172 -28.12 -7.62 -15.89
C GLN A 172 -26.70 -7.14 -15.64
N LYS A 173 -26.10 -7.61 -14.54
CA LYS A 173 -24.74 -7.28 -14.12
C LYS A 173 -23.70 -7.49 -15.23
N GLU A 174 -23.85 -8.56 -16.01
CA GLU A 174 -22.93 -8.95 -17.08
C GLU A 174 -23.00 -7.98 -18.28
N GLN A 175 -23.99 -7.11 -18.34
CA GLN A 175 -24.13 -6.09 -19.37
C GLN A 175 -23.44 -4.77 -18.99
N LEU A 176 -23.08 -4.58 -17.72
CA LEU A 176 -22.39 -3.37 -17.27
C LEU A 176 -21.03 -3.23 -17.94
N ILE A 177 -20.65 -1.98 -18.24
CA ILE A 177 -19.36 -1.63 -18.82
C ILE A 177 -18.51 -0.95 -17.77
N GLY A 178 -17.29 -1.44 -17.55
CA GLY A 178 -16.39 -0.92 -16.51
C GLY A 178 -16.13 0.58 -16.62
N ALA A 179 -15.90 1.09 -17.83
CA ALA A 179 -15.74 2.52 -18.11
C ALA A 179 -16.94 3.40 -17.69
N ASN A 180 -18.13 2.81 -17.60
CA ASN A 180 -19.37 3.50 -17.23
C ASN A 180 -19.71 3.36 -15.74
N LEU A 181 -18.86 2.68 -14.97
CA LEU A 181 -18.94 2.63 -13.51
C LEU A 181 -17.90 3.58 -12.94
N GLU A 182 -18.35 4.64 -12.26
CA GLU A 182 -17.53 5.75 -11.79
C GLU A 182 -17.44 5.75 -10.25
N PHE A 183 -16.22 5.77 -9.73
CA PHE A 183 -15.89 5.76 -8.30
C PHE A 183 -14.89 6.86 -7.97
N HIS A 184 -14.70 7.21 -6.70
CA HIS A 184 -13.46 7.86 -6.27
C HIS A 184 -12.42 6.79 -5.89
N PHE A 185 -11.18 7.21 -5.63
CA PHE A 185 -10.05 6.28 -5.51
C PHE A 185 -10.19 5.29 -4.35
N ASP A 186 -10.49 5.76 -3.13
CA ASP A 186 -10.56 4.90 -1.95
C ASP A 186 -11.68 3.84 -2.03
N GLN A 187 -12.77 4.15 -2.73
CA GLN A 187 -13.85 3.19 -3.00
C GLN A 187 -13.38 1.96 -3.79
N ILE A 188 -12.31 2.11 -4.58
CA ILE A 188 -11.67 0.98 -5.23
C ILE A 188 -10.56 0.46 -4.33
N GLN A 189 -9.61 1.29 -3.93
CA GLN A 189 -8.38 0.79 -3.31
C GLN A 189 -8.55 0.26 -1.90
N GLU A 190 -9.40 0.91 -1.10
CA GLU A 190 -9.60 0.55 0.31
C GLU A 190 -10.89 -0.24 0.52
N ASP A 191 -11.96 0.11 -0.18
CA ASP A 191 -13.29 -0.49 0.00
C ASP A 191 -13.50 -1.74 -0.84
N LEU A 192 -12.69 -1.89 -1.88
CA LEU A 192 -12.75 -3.01 -2.81
C LEU A 192 -14.11 -3.12 -3.53
N LEU A 193 -14.83 -2.01 -3.76
CA LEU A 193 -16.19 -2.01 -4.34
C LEU A 193 -16.24 -2.71 -5.71
N ASP A 194 -15.15 -2.67 -6.47
CA ASP A 194 -14.96 -3.37 -7.75
C ASP A 194 -15.35 -4.86 -7.70
N ARG A 195 -15.08 -5.50 -6.56
CA ARG A 195 -15.31 -6.93 -6.35
C ARG A 195 -16.77 -7.33 -6.41
N ALA A 196 -17.69 -6.43 -6.07
CA ALA A 196 -19.13 -6.70 -6.14
C ALA A 196 -19.59 -6.81 -7.60
N PHE A 197 -18.93 -6.06 -8.49
CA PHE A 197 -19.24 -6.03 -9.92
C PHE A 197 -18.48 -7.11 -10.69
N GLY A 198 -17.33 -7.57 -10.19
CA GLY A 198 -16.49 -8.56 -10.88
C GLY A 198 -15.56 -7.91 -11.92
N PHE A 199 -15.15 -6.67 -11.69
CA PHE A 199 -14.14 -5.98 -12.49
C PHE A 199 -12.80 -5.96 -11.76
N GLN A 200 -11.72 -5.83 -12.53
CA GLN A 200 -10.43 -5.40 -11.98
C GLN A 200 -10.43 -3.88 -11.78
N PRO A 201 -9.66 -3.35 -10.81
CA PRO A 201 -9.59 -1.93 -10.52
C PRO A 201 -9.40 -1.06 -11.78
N GLU A 202 -8.45 -1.40 -12.66
CA GLU A 202 -8.08 -0.62 -13.85
C GLU A 202 -9.20 -0.58 -14.91
N GLN A 203 -10.16 -1.51 -14.82
CA GLN A 203 -11.31 -1.54 -15.72
C GLN A 203 -12.38 -0.52 -15.34
N LEU A 204 -12.32 0.05 -14.13
CA LEU A 204 -13.29 1.00 -13.61
C LEU A 204 -12.81 2.45 -13.70
N SER A 205 -13.75 3.36 -13.90
CA SER A 205 -13.47 4.79 -13.97
C SER A 205 -13.31 5.40 -12.58
N LEU A 206 -12.24 6.18 -12.41
CA LEU A 206 -12.07 7.08 -11.26
C LEU A 206 -12.47 8.50 -11.68
N VAL A 207 -13.23 9.17 -10.83
CA VAL A 207 -13.75 10.52 -11.07
C VAL A 207 -13.44 11.47 -9.92
N ASP A 208 -13.31 12.75 -10.27
CA ASP A 208 -12.98 13.83 -9.36
C ASP A 208 -14.08 14.05 -8.32
N ARG A 209 -13.71 13.98 -7.04
CA ARG A 209 -14.60 14.26 -5.90
C ARG A 209 -14.42 15.65 -5.29
N THR A 210 -13.47 16.46 -5.74
CA THR A 210 -13.15 17.78 -5.16
C THR A 210 -14.30 18.79 -5.23
N MET A 211 -15.27 18.57 -6.11
CA MET A 211 -16.50 19.36 -6.20
C MET A 211 -17.52 19.08 -5.08
N LEU A 212 -17.29 18.04 -4.27
CA LEU A 212 -18.12 17.71 -3.12
C LEU A 212 -17.59 18.37 -1.86
N PHE A 213 -18.49 18.61 -0.90
CA PHE A 213 -18.09 18.97 0.45
C PHE A 213 -17.16 17.89 1.03
N THR A 214 -16.16 18.33 1.79
CA THR A 214 -15.26 17.47 2.56
C THR A 214 -15.02 18.18 3.88
N PRO A 215 -15.33 17.57 5.04
CA PRO A 215 -15.02 18.16 6.34
C PRO A 215 -13.53 18.54 6.46
N GLU A 216 -13.19 19.53 7.28
CA GLU A 216 -11.78 19.80 7.62
C GLU A 216 -11.18 18.59 8.36
N GLY A 217 -9.85 18.45 8.38
CA GLY A 217 -9.18 17.36 9.10
C GLY A 217 -7.86 16.88 8.50
N GLY A 218 -7.48 17.42 7.34
CA GLY A 218 -6.23 17.14 6.66
C GLY A 218 -6.39 17.18 5.14
N PRO A 219 -5.30 16.97 4.37
CA PRO A 219 -5.40 16.78 2.94
C PRO A 219 -6.27 15.56 2.60
N THR A 220 -6.85 15.56 1.41
CA THR A 220 -7.54 14.39 0.87
C THR A 220 -6.91 13.96 -0.44
N ASP A 221 -7.11 12.69 -0.78
CA ASP A 221 -6.74 12.06 -2.05
C ASP A 221 -7.21 12.90 -3.28
N GLY A 222 -8.31 13.64 -3.13
CA GLY A 222 -8.68 14.81 -3.91
C GLY A 222 -8.99 14.51 -5.37
N PHE A 223 -8.28 15.19 -6.28
CA PHE A 223 -8.47 15.06 -7.73
C PHE A 223 -7.76 13.79 -8.23
N GLN A 224 -8.52 12.70 -8.33
CA GLN A 224 -8.05 11.46 -8.95
C GLN A 224 -8.98 11.06 -10.07
N THR A 225 -8.42 10.94 -11.28
CA THR A 225 -9.20 10.58 -12.46
C THR A 225 -8.51 9.51 -13.29
N ARG A 226 -9.30 8.57 -13.78
CA ARG A 226 -8.87 7.51 -14.69
C ARG A 226 -10.08 7.08 -15.49
N VAL A 227 -9.94 6.94 -16.80
CA VAL A 227 -10.97 6.34 -17.63
C VAL A 227 -10.85 4.82 -17.53
N GLY A 228 -11.95 4.15 -17.16
CA GLY A 228 -12.02 2.70 -17.12
C GLY A 228 -11.99 2.06 -18.51
N ALA A 229 -11.96 0.74 -18.54
CA ALA A 229 -11.94 -0.02 -19.78
C ALA A 229 -13.37 -0.27 -20.29
N PHE A 230 -13.55 -0.14 -21.61
CA PHE A 230 -14.83 -0.44 -22.25
C PHE A 230 -15.00 -1.96 -22.44
N VAL A 231 -15.16 -2.66 -21.31
CA VAL A 231 -15.29 -4.12 -21.22
C VAL A 231 -16.42 -4.48 -20.27
N THR A 232 -17.02 -5.65 -20.45
CA THR A 232 -17.94 -6.23 -19.47
C THR A 232 -17.17 -7.05 -18.44
N ALA A 233 -17.76 -7.26 -17.26
CA ALA A 233 -17.16 -8.09 -16.22
C ALA A 233 -16.92 -9.52 -16.74
N SER A 234 -15.81 -10.13 -16.35
CA SER A 234 -15.45 -11.49 -16.72
C SER A 234 -15.32 -12.38 -15.48
N GLY A 235 -16.04 -13.50 -15.45
CA GLY A 235 -16.01 -14.44 -14.34
C GLY A 235 -17.02 -14.14 -13.23
N GLU A 236 -16.99 -14.93 -12.16
CA GLU A 236 -17.84 -14.68 -10.99
C GLU A 236 -17.28 -13.54 -10.15
N ALA A 237 -18.13 -12.58 -9.80
CA ALA A 237 -17.79 -11.51 -8.89
C ALA A 237 -17.51 -12.10 -7.49
N PRO A 238 -16.32 -11.91 -6.92
CA PRO A 238 -15.97 -12.51 -5.62
C PRO A 238 -16.76 -11.90 -4.46
N GLY A 239 -17.42 -10.77 -4.68
CA GLY A 239 -18.24 -10.08 -3.69
C GLY A 239 -17.39 -9.28 -2.70
N GLN A 240 -18.09 -8.54 -1.83
CA GLN A 240 -17.47 -7.72 -0.79
C GLN A 240 -17.04 -8.55 0.42
N PRO A 241 -16.00 -8.10 1.16
CA PRO A 241 -15.65 -8.65 2.46
C PRO A 241 -16.86 -8.66 3.40
N ARG A 242 -17.03 -9.75 4.17
CA ARG A 242 -18.16 -9.89 5.12
C ARG A 242 -17.77 -9.59 6.56
N SER A 243 -16.50 -9.26 6.80
CA SER A 243 -15.96 -8.93 8.10
C SER A 243 -14.75 -8.00 7.99
N LEU A 244 -14.43 -7.32 9.09
CA LEU A 244 -13.25 -6.46 9.23
C LEU A 244 -11.93 -7.21 8.95
N GLU A 245 -11.80 -8.44 9.45
CA GLU A 245 -10.60 -9.26 9.26
C GLU A 245 -10.41 -9.65 7.79
N GLU A 246 -11.48 -10.05 7.12
CA GLU A 246 -11.46 -10.38 5.69
C GLU A 246 -11.12 -9.16 4.84
N SER A 247 -11.69 -8.01 5.16
CA SER A 247 -11.39 -6.73 4.54
C SER A 247 -9.89 -6.41 4.62
N THR A 248 -9.35 -6.40 5.84
CA THR A 248 -7.95 -6.04 6.10
C THR A 248 -7.01 -6.95 5.30
N ARG A 249 -7.29 -8.26 5.28
CA ARG A 249 -6.49 -9.22 4.52
C ARG A 249 -6.53 -8.94 3.01
N GLN A 250 -7.72 -8.66 2.45
CA GLN A 250 -7.86 -8.44 1.01
C GLN A 250 -7.25 -7.12 0.54
N ILE A 251 -7.29 -6.08 1.38
CA ILE A 251 -6.58 -4.81 1.12
C ILE A 251 -5.08 -5.06 1.09
N GLN A 252 -4.56 -5.83 2.04
CA GLN A 252 -3.15 -6.21 2.06
C GLN A 252 -2.76 -7.02 0.82
N GLU A 253 -3.55 -8.04 0.45
CA GLU A 253 -3.33 -8.83 -0.76
C GLU A 253 -3.33 -7.95 -2.03
N ARG A 254 -4.22 -6.95 -2.11
CA ARG A 254 -4.26 -5.97 -3.21
C ARG A 254 -3.02 -5.10 -3.26
N ALA A 255 -2.61 -4.56 -2.12
CA ALA A 255 -1.39 -3.75 -2.03
C ALA A 255 -0.15 -4.56 -2.45
N GLU A 256 -0.06 -5.82 -2.03
CA GLU A 256 1.01 -6.74 -2.44
C GLU A 256 0.98 -7.02 -3.96
N GLN A 257 -0.20 -7.23 -4.55
CA GLN A 257 -0.35 -7.45 -6.00
C GLN A 257 0.01 -6.22 -6.84
N GLN A 258 -0.35 -5.02 -6.38
CA GLN A 258 0.00 -3.77 -7.07
C GLN A 258 1.52 -3.53 -7.03
N GLN A 259 2.18 -3.86 -5.92
CA GLN A 259 3.65 -3.81 -5.84
C GLN A 259 4.33 -4.77 -6.82
N VAL A 260 3.73 -5.95 -7.08
CA VAL A 260 4.23 -6.90 -8.08
C VAL A 260 4.01 -6.39 -9.52
N ALA A 261 2.88 -5.72 -9.78
CA ALA A 261 2.57 -5.16 -11.09
C ALA A 261 3.44 -3.93 -11.44
N GLU A 262 3.80 -3.10 -10.46
CA GLU A 262 4.70 -1.95 -10.63
C GLU A 262 6.18 -2.35 -10.81
N GLN A 263 6.54 -3.58 -10.43
CA GLN A 263 7.86 -4.18 -10.68
C GLN A 263 7.98 -4.86 -12.06
N ALA A 264 6.89 -4.96 -12.82
CA ALA A 264 6.91 -5.41 -14.20
C ALA A 264 7.38 -4.26 -15.12
N PRO A 265 8.42 -4.43 -15.97
CA PRO A 265 8.89 -3.36 -16.82
C PRO A 265 7.81 -3.00 -17.85
N GLN A 266 7.18 -1.83 -17.69
CA GLN A 266 6.32 -1.25 -18.71
C GLN A 266 7.18 -0.77 -19.88
N GLU A 267 7.10 -1.47 -21.01
CA GLU A 267 7.59 -1.03 -22.32
C GLU A 267 6.86 0.27 -22.73
N MET A 268 7.47 1.42 -22.46
CA MET A 268 7.20 2.66 -23.19
C MET A 268 8.19 2.79 -24.34
N GLY A 269 7.64 2.65 -25.54
CA GLY A 269 7.85 3.52 -26.69
C GLY A 269 9.23 4.17 -26.90
N SER A 270 9.77 3.87 -28.09
CA SER A 270 10.84 4.55 -28.84
C SER A 270 12.27 4.34 -28.36
N ASP A 271 13.01 3.60 -29.22
CA ASP A 271 14.43 3.73 -29.59
C ASP A 271 15.18 4.86 -28.85
N ILE A 272 16.33 4.60 -28.22
CA ILE A 272 17.59 4.31 -28.92
C ILE A 272 18.47 3.34 -28.11
N SER A 273 19.00 2.35 -28.82
CA SER A 273 19.99 1.38 -28.38
C SER A 273 21.44 1.86 -28.65
N MET A 274 22.30 1.72 -27.63
CA MET A 274 23.65 1.10 -27.65
C MET A 274 24.83 1.88 -28.32
N PRO A 275 26.14 1.59 -28.06
CA PRO A 275 26.71 0.32 -27.57
C PRO A 275 27.87 0.39 -26.53
N MET A 276 28.20 -0.79 -26.01
CA MET A 276 29.44 -1.13 -25.30
C MET A 276 30.65 -1.14 -26.24
N ASP A 277 31.84 -0.76 -25.75
CA ASP A 277 33.07 -1.50 -26.04
C ASP A 277 34.10 -1.39 -24.90
N MET A 278 34.79 -2.50 -24.68
CA MET A 278 35.71 -2.76 -23.59
C MET A 278 37.08 -2.08 -23.76
N GLY A 279 37.66 -1.70 -22.63
CA GLY A 279 39.10 -1.47 -22.49
C GLY A 279 39.52 -1.68 -21.04
N MET A 280 40.04 -2.87 -20.73
CA MET A 280 40.76 -3.10 -19.47
C MET A 280 42.08 -2.34 -19.50
N ASP A 281 42.34 -1.56 -18.45
CA ASP A 281 43.68 -1.45 -17.86
C ASP A 281 43.52 -1.22 -16.35
N MET A 282 44.13 -2.12 -15.57
CA MET A 282 44.26 -2.02 -14.12
C MET A 282 45.39 -1.05 -13.79
N ASP A 283 45.09 -0.03 -13.00
CA ASP A 283 46.04 0.53 -12.04
C ASP A 283 45.34 0.69 -10.69
N MET A 284 45.89 -0.01 -9.70
CA MET A 284 45.53 0.12 -8.30
C MET A 284 46.07 1.45 -7.77
N ASP A 285 45.18 2.30 -7.25
CA ASP A 285 45.49 3.10 -6.07
C ASP A 285 44.37 2.92 -5.06
N MET A 286 44.74 2.37 -3.89
CA MET A 286 43.86 2.26 -2.74
C MET A 286 43.64 3.64 -2.14
N ASP A 287 42.47 4.22 -2.38
CA ASP A 287 41.92 5.21 -1.46
C ASP A 287 40.82 4.54 -0.62
N MET A 288 41.16 4.23 0.64
CA MET A 288 40.20 3.76 1.62
C MET A 288 39.26 4.92 1.97
N THR A 289 38.24 5.12 1.14
CA THR A 289 37.14 6.01 1.50
C THR A 289 36.39 5.35 2.66
N PRO A 290 36.28 6.00 3.84
CA PRO A 290 35.42 5.53 4.91
C PRO A 290 34.01 5.27 4.36
N PRO A 291 33.24 4.30 4.89
CA PRO A 291 31.85 4.15 4.52
C PRO A 291 31.18 5.51 4.65
N ASP A 292 30.52 5.94 3.57
CA ASP A 292 29.89 7.23 3.50
C ASP A 292 28.72 7.29 4.50
N LEU A 293 29.01 7.75 5.72
CA LEU A 293 28.05 7.90 6.80
C LEU A 293 26.99 8.98 6.49
N THR A 294 27.14 9.75 5.39
CA THR A 294 26.05 10.60 4.89
C THR A 294 24.86 9.75 4.43
N LYS A 295 25.07 8.44 4.19
CA LYS A 295 24.02 7.49 3.89
C LYS A 295 23.35 6.83 5.12
N VAL A 296 23.60 7.28 6.35
CA VAL A 296 22.77 6.88 7.51
C VAL A 296 21.96 8.09 7.98
N VAL A 297 20.62 7.97 7.98
CA VAL A 297 19.78 8.97 8.68
C VAL A 297 20.03 8.75 10.16
N MET A 298 20.55 9.77 10.85
CA MET A 298 20.74 9.71 12.30
C MET A 298 19.35 9.63 12.95
N ASN A 299 18.97 8.44 13.44
CA ASN A 299 17.89 8.33 14.41
C ASN A 299 18.33 9.06 15.68
N LEU A 300 17.67 10.18 15.98
CA LEU A 300 18.03 11.01 17.13
C LEU A 300 17.70 10.24 18.41
N PRO A 301 18.58 10.27 19.42
CA PRO A 301 18.32 9.57 20.67
C PRO A 301 17.03 10.08 21.33
N GLY A 302 16.13 9.16 21.68
CA GLY A 302 14.80 9.39 22.23
C GLY A 302 14.14 8.08 22.70
N GLY A 303 13.12 8.18 23.55
CA GLY A 303 12.38 7.05 24.09
C GLY A 303 13.01 6.34 25.28
N SER A 304 12.27 5.36 25.82
CA SER A 304 12.67 4.58 27.01
C SER A 304 13.72 3.50 26.69
N ASN A 305 13.78 3.06 25.41
CA ASN A 305 14.62 1.98 24.95
C ASN A 305 15.97 2.48 24.40
N VAL A 306 17.07 2.07 25.04
CA VAL A 306 18.44 2.49 24.72
C VAL A 306 18.90 2.06 23.32
N HIS A 307 18.21 1.12 22.68
CA HIS A 307 18.53 0.57 21.36
C HIS A 307 17.88 1.32 20.20
N ASN A 308 16.97 2.27 20.47
CA ASN A 308 16.28 3.06 19.44
C ASN A 308 17.27 3.74 18.48
N SER A 309 18.33 4.35 19.00
CA SER A 309 19.38 5.02 18.20
C SER A 309 20.12 4.11 17.20
N CYS A 310 19.94 2.78 17.29
CA CYS A 310 20.54 1.80 16.37
C CYS A 310 19.59 1.39 15.23
N LEU A 311 18.32 1.85 15.24
CA LEU A 311 17.36 1.64 14.16
C LEU A 311 17.73 2.49 12.95
N GLN A 312 17.60 1.92 11.75
CA GLN A 312 17.91 2.58 10.48
C GLN A 312 16.63 3.05 9.80
N LEU A 313 16.66 4.25 9.21
CA LEU A 313 15.51 4.87 8.57
C LEU A 313 15.70 5.03 7.07
N GLU A 314 14.69 4.64 6.32
CA GLU A 314 14.56 4.86 4.88
C GLU A 314 13.19 5.42 4.56
N VAL A 315 13.05 6.03 3.38
CA VAL A 315 11.78 6.58 2.92
C VAL A 315 11.58 6.25 1.44
N ASP A 316 10.35 5.86 1.13
CA ASP A 316 9.83 5.80 -0.23
C ASP A 316 8.54 6.61 -0.32
N GLY A 317 8.10 6.95 -1.52
CA GLY A 317 6.85 7.67 -1.72
C GLY A 317 6.86 8.61 -2.91
N SER A 318 5.85 9.47 -2.96
CA SER A 318 5.65 10.45 -4.02
C SER A 318 5.29 11.82 -3.47
N LEU A 319 5.71 12.85 -4.19
CA LEU A 319 5.28 14.23 -4.04
C LEU A 319 4.00 14.45 -4.85
N TRP A 320 3.13 15.30 -4.34
CA TRP A 320 1.87 15.66 -4.99
C TRP A 320 1.59 17.15 -4.89
N TRP A 321 0.53 17.58 -5.58
CA TRP A 321 0.25 18.99 -5.85
C TRP A 321 0.04 19.80 -4.56
N GLY A 322 0.58 21.02 -4.50
CA GLY A 322 0.54 21.84 -3.28
C GLY A 322 1.74 21.60 -2.35
N GLY A 323 2.78 20.92 -2.84
CA GLY A 323 3.99 20.60 -2.08
C GLY A 323 3.82 19.45 -1.10
N GLY A 324 2.72 18.70 -1.16
CA GLY A 324 2.49 17.58 -0.27
C GLY A 324 3.33 16.35 -0.61
N MET A 325 3.48 15.46 0.36
CA MET A 325 4.15 14.17 0.19
C MET A 325 3.43 13.04 0.91
N GLY A 326 3.50 11.84 0.34
CA GLY A 326 2.97 10.62 0.93
C GLY A 326 3.85 9.43 0.59
N GLY A 327 3.97 8.48 1.51
CA GLY A 327 4.89 7.37 1.35
C GLY A 327 5.08 6.54 2.61
N ASN A 328 6.13 5.74 2.65
CA ASN A 328 6.45 4.93 3.82
C ASN A 328 7.79 5.29 4.43
N LEU A 329 7.81 5.41 5.75
CA LEU A 329 9.02 5.43 6.56
C LEU A 329 9.34 3.99 6.96
N ILE A 330 10.43 3.46 6.41
CA ILE A 330 10.88 2.11 6.70
C ILE A 330 11.85 2.17 7.88
N VAL A 331 11.54 1.45 8.95
CA VAL A 331 12.35 1.34 10.16
C VAL A 331 12.96 -0.06 10.21
N ARG A 332 14.26 -0.16 9.98
CA ARG A 332 15.00 -1.44 10.03
C ARG A 332 15.68 -1.60 11.38
N ASN A 333 15.55 -2.78 11.99
CA ASN A 333 16.29 -3.20 13.16
C ASN A 333 17.47 -4.08 12.74
N PRO A 334 18.69 -3.55 12.57
CA PRO A 334 19.86 -4.34 12.15
C PRO A 334 20.44 -5.22 13.26
N MET A 335 19.85 -5.22 14.47
CA MET A 335 20.40 -5.89 15.64
C MET A 335 19.96 -7.36 15.70
N GLY A 336 20.77 -8.18 16.39
CA GLY A 336 20.54 -9.62 16.53
C GLY A 336 19.40 -10.03 17.49
N PHE A 337 18.65 -9.07 18.03
CA PHE A 337 17.53 -9.26 18.96
C PHE A 337 16.40 -8.26 18.63
N ALA A 338 15.17 -8.57 19.05
CA ALA A 338 14.00 -7.72 18.79
C ALA A 338 14.06 -6.41 19.61
N VAL A 339 13.47 -5.34 19.07
CA VAL A 339 13.32 -4.05 19.76
C VAL A 339 11.83 -3.82 19.99
N ASP A 340 11.43 -3.91 21.26
CA ASP A 340 10.07 -3.59 21.71
C ASP A 340 10.00 -2.13 22.17
N ASP A 341 8.81 -1.50 22.14
CA ASP A 341 8.60 -0.09 22.51
C ASP A 341 9.56 0.84 21.75
N TRP A 342 9.67 0.61 20.43
CA TRP A 342 10.60 1.37 19.59
C TRP A 342 10.18 2.83 19.48
N GLU A 343 11.15 3.71 19.23
CA GLU A 343 10.89 5.11 18.91
C GLU A 343 11.92 5.55 17.88
N VAL A 344 11.47 6.26 16.85
CA VAL A 344 12.37 6.82 15.85
C VAL A 344 12.11 8.29 15.66
N SER A 345 13.18 9.08 15.66
CA SER A 345 13.16 10.53 15.54
C SER A 345 14.15 10.99 14.50
N PHE A 346 13.74 11.90 13.62
CA PHE A 346 14.62 12.50 12.61
C PHE A 346 14.32 13.99 12.42
N LEU A 347 15.25 14.70 11.79
CA LEU A 347 15.04 16.11 11.40
C LEU A 347 14.61 16.19 9.94
N THR A 348 13.71 17.10 9.65
CA THR A 348 13.21 17.39 8.31
C THR A 348 12.72 18.84 8.24
N PRO A 349 12.81 19.53 7.10
CA PRO A 349 12.17 20.85 6.94
C PRO A 349 10.64 20.76 6.77
N HIS A 350 10.08 19.56 6.75
CA HIS A 350 8.65 19.30 6.50
C HIS A 350 7.84 19.26 7.78
N ASP A 351 6.52 19.41 7.66
CA ASP A 351 5.59 19.46 8.81
C ASP A 351 4.32 18.64 8.52
N GLN A 352 3.35 18.68 9.45
CA GLN A 352 2.02 18.06 9.27
C GLN A 352 2.07 16.54 9.01
N PHE A 353 3.01 15.87 9.66
CA PHE A 353 3.13 14.42 9.60
C PHE A 353 1.91 13.73 10.23
N GLN A 354 1.30 12.84 9.46
CA GLN A 354 0.24 11.92 9.88
C GLN A 354 0.68 10.49 9.56
N SER A 355 0.39 9.55 10.45
CA SER A 355 0.89 8.17 10.38
C SER A 355 -0.24 7.17 10.62
N TRP A 356 -0.20 6.04 9.94
CA TRP A 356 -1.19 4.96 10.09
C TRP A 356 -0.65 3.69 10.74
N ALA A 357 0.67 3.60 10.96
CA ALA A 357 1.31 2.49 11.67
C ALA A 357 2.02 2.96 12.95
N GLY A 358 1.40 3.90 13.66
CA GLY A 358 1.96 4.52 14.86
C GLY A 358 1.55 5.98 15.00
N ASN A 359 1.91 6.60 16.12
CA ASN A 359 1.72 8.04 16.32
C ASN A 359 2.92 8.81 15.77
N ALA A 360 2.68 10.01 15.22
CA ALA A 360 3.73 10.93 14.78
C ALA A 360 3.57 12.27 15.52
N THR A 361 4.63 12.73 16.17
CA THR A 361 4.68 14.04 16.83
C THR A 361 5.71 14.93 16.13
N VAL A 362 5.36 16.20 15.93
CA VAL A 362 6.22 17.19 15.29
C VAL A 362 6.53 18.30 16.29
N GLU A 363 7.82 18.56 16.50
CA GLU A 363 8.32 19.63 17.38
C GLU A 363 9.25 20.56 16.59
N ASP A 364 9.13 21.87 16.80
CA ASP A 364 10.06 22.84 16.20
C ASP A 364 11.48 22.63 16.76
N ALA A 365 12.43 22.30 15.89
CA ALA A 365 13.83 22.08 16.24
C ALA A 365 14.72 23.32 15.97
N GLY A 366 14.12 24.41 15.47
CA GLY A 366 14.80 25.64 15.08
C GLY A 366 15.47 25.56 13.70
N ASN A 367 15.93 26.72 13.21
CA ASN A 367 16.60 26.86 11.91
C ASN A 367 15.80 26.36 10.69
N GLY A 368 14.47 26.42 10.76
CA GLY A 368 13.58 25.95 9.68
C GLY A 368 13.50 24.42 9.59
N LEU A 369 13.86 23.70 10.65
CA LEU A 369 13.72 22.25 10.75
C LEU A 369 12.75 21.88 11.86
N ASN A 370 11.99 20.82 11.60
CA ASN A 370 11.17 20.13 12.57
C ASN A 370 11.83 18.82 12.97
N ARG A 371 11.69 18.46 14.24
CA ARG A 371 11.93 17.11 14.75
C ARG A 371 10.63 16.33 14.66
N VAL A 372 10.65 15.24 13.91
CA VAL A 372 9.53 14.33 13.80
C VAL A 372 9.87 13.05 14.54
N THR A 373 8.97 12.61 15.41
CA THR A 373 9.11 11.40 16.23
C THR A 373 7.94 10.46 15.96
N PHE A 374 8.24 9.23 15.57
CA PHE A 374 7.28 8.15 15.39
C PHE A 374 7.38 7.15 16.56
N THR A 375 6.23 6.77 17.10
CA THR A 375 6.08 5.73 18.12
C THR A 375 5.12 4.65 17.66
N PRO A 376 5.27 3.38 18.09
CA PRO A 376 4.45 2.27 17.67
C PRO A 376 2.98 2.45 17.99
N ALA A 377 2.16 1.77 17.19
CA ALA A 377 0.82 1.36 17.59
C ALA A 377 0.91 0.04 18.37
N ASP A 378 -0.16 -0.29 19.10
CA ASP A 378 -0.21 -1.49 19.97
C ASP A 378 0.08 -2.82 19.25
N TRP A 379 -0.02 -2.85 17.92
CA TRP A 379 0.13 -4.06 17.09
C TRP A 379 1.48 -4.16 16.36
N ASN A 380 2.30 -3.12 16.38
CA ASN A 380 3.65 -3.13 15.81
C ASN A 380 4.70 -2.68 16.83
N ASP A 381 4.42 -2.80 18.13
CA ASP A 381 5.30 -2.41 19.22
C ASP A 381 6.66 -3.12 19.25
N SER A 382 6.81 -4.22 18.50
CA SER A 382 8.04 -4.99 18.36
C SER A 382 8.56 -5.04 16.93
N ILE A 383 9.83 -4.67 16.74
CA ILE A 383 10.57 -4.90 15.49
C ILE A 383 11.49 -6.11 15.69
N PRO A 384 11.23 -7.25 15.00
CA PRO A 384 12.04 -8.44 15.14
C PRO A 384 13.53 -8.21 14.83
N ALA A 385 14.39 -9.09 15.35
CA ALA A 385 15.83 -9.08 15.06
C ALA A 385 16.12 -9.16 13.55
N ASN A 386 16.84 -8.20 12.97
CA ASN A 386 17.06 -8.09 11.52
C ASN A 386 15.75 -7.96 10.71
N GLY A 387 14.67 -7.57 11.37
CA GLY A 387 13.38 -7.26 10.77
C GLY A 387 13.25 -5.77 10.51
N GLU A 388 12.15 -5.42 9.87
CA GLU A 388 11.76 -4.04 9.64
C GLU A 388 10.26 -3.90 9.75
N ILE A 389 9.84 -2.66 9.91
CA ILE A 389 8.46 -2.25 9.80
C ILE A 389 8.38 -1.09 8.83
N SER A 390 7.24 -0.96 8.18
CA SER A 390 6.94 0.14 7.27
C SER A 390 5.84 0.98 7.90
N ILE A 391 6.07 2.29 7.99
CA ILE A 391 5.13 3.23 8.57
C ILE A 391 4.65 4.15 7.47
N SER A 392 3.45 3.91 6.96
CA SER A 392 2.83 4.81 5.99
C SER A 392 2.54 6.16 6.63
N PHE A 393 2.83 7.24 5.91
CA PHE A 393 2.60 8.60 6.36
C PHE A 393 2.22 9.55 5.20
N ASN A 394 1.54 10.64 5.55
CA ASN A 394 1.45 11.85 4.73
C ASN A 394 2.07 13.03 5.48
N ALA A 395 2.61 14.00 4.75
CA ALA A 395 3.19 15.21 5.30
C ALA A 395 3.09 16.39 4.31
N GLN A 396 3.27 17.61 4.82
CA GLN A 396 3.38 18.81 4.00
C GLN A 396 4.86 19.14 3.74
N GLY A 397 5.22 19.18 2.46
CA GLY A 397 6.57 19.52 2.02
C GLY A 397 6.77 21.03 1.88
N GLU A 398 7.64 21.57 2.72
CA GLU A 398 8.16 22.92 2.55
C GLU A 398 9.08 23.00 1.32
N GLY A 399 8.71 23.84 0.34
CA GLY A 399 9.50 24.06 -0.87
C GLY A 399 9.54 22.88 -1.86
N MET A 400 8.66 21.89 -1.70
CA MET A 400 8.62 20.71 -2.57
C MET A 400 7.95 20.98 -3.93
N PRO A 401 8.44 20.32 -5.01
CA PRO A 401 7.73 20.26 -6.28
C PRO A 401 6.33 19.64 -6.13
N ASN A 402 5.41 20.03 -7.02
CA ASN A 402 4.02 19.54 -7.04
C ASN A 402 3.85 18.09 -7.54
N SER A 403 4.94 17.40 -7.86
CA SER A 403 4.95 16.01 -8.34
C SER A 403 6.37 15.47 -8.36
N GLY A 404 6.54 14.14 -8.24
CA GLY A 404 7.82 13.45 -8.37
C GLY A 404 8.03 12.42 -7.28
N SER A 405 9.18 11.75 -7.26
CA SER A 405 9.47 10.77 -6.21
C SER A 405 9.87 11.47 -4.90
N LEU A 406 9.35 10.96 -3.79
CA LEU A 406 9.90 11.25 -2.49
C LEU A 406 11.20 10.46 -2.35
N THR A 407 12.28 11.17 -2.02
CA THR A 407 13.62 10.61 -1.96
C THR A 407 14.21 10.95 -0.61
N ARG A 408 15.17 10.16 -0.18
CA ARG A 408 15.85 10.43 1.08
C ARG A 408 16.42 11.86 1.19
N SER A 409 17.00 12.37 0.10
CA SER A 409 17.63 13.70 0.06
C SER A 409 16.63 14.85 0.14
N ASN A 410 15.39 14.62 -0.29
CA ASN A 410 14.36 15.64 -0.22
C ASN A 410 13.54 15.50 1.08
N PHE A 411 13.47 14.31 1.69
CA PHE A 411 12.69 14.05 2.90
C PHE A 411 13.42 14.30 4.22
N PHE A 412 14.67 13.84 4.36
CA PHE A 412 15.44 14.00 5.60
C PHE A 412 16.34 15.22 5.50
N ALA A 413 16.46 15.97 6.61
CA ALA A 413 17.52 16.95 6.72
C ALA A 413 18.89 16.23 6.63
N PRO A 414 19.87 16.77 5.88
CA PRO A 414 21.21 16.20 5.83
C PRO A 414 21.76 16.10 7.25
N ALA A 415 22.45 15.01 7.57
CA ALA A 415 23.05 14.80 8.88
C ALA A 415 23.94 16.00 9.21
N GLN A 416 23.45 16.92 10.05
CA GLN A 416 24.27 18.00 10.55
C GLN A 416 25.38 17.34 11.36
N THR A 417 26.61 17.47 10.87
CA THR A 417 27.82 17.21 11.65
C THR A 417 27.60 17.83 13.02
N SER A 418 27.62 16.97 14.04
CA SER A 418 27.35 17.28 15.44
C SER A 418 27.57 18.73 15.79
N MET A 419 26.52 19.40 16.25
CA MET A 419 26.60 20.75 16.82
C MET A 419 27.73 20.78 17.85
N THR A 420 28.87 21.36 17.47
CA THR A 420 29.75 22.01 18.44
C THR A 420 28.90 23.10 19.07
N MET A 421 28.51 22.91 20.32
CA MET A 421 28.09 24.02 21.16
C MET A 421 29.23 25.03 21.19
N GLU A 422 29.15 26.07 20.36
CA GLU A 422 30.04 27.22 20.46
C GLU A 422 29.18 28.44 20.83
N MET A 423 29.32 28.83 22.10
CA MET A 423 28.88 30.13 22.58
C MET A 423 29.41 31.22 21.67
N GLY A 424 28.57 32.21 21.41
CA GLY A 424 28.73 33.12 20.29
C GLY A 424 30.01 33.98 20.28
N MET A 425 30.33 34.46 19.09
CA MET A 425 30.58 35.87 18.81
C MET A 425 30.63 36.10 17.28
N ASP A 426 30.02 37.21 16.90
CA ASP A 426 30.07 37.93 15.62
C ASP A 426 31.49 38.13 15.06
N MET A 427 31.69 37.90 13.76
CA MET A 427 32.37 38.81 12.80
C MET A 427 32.37 38.21 11.39
N GLY A 428 31.90 38.97 10.40
CA GLY A 428 31.82 38.59 8.98
C GLY A 428 33.07 38.86 8.13
N MET A 429 32.98 38.50 6.84
CA MET A 429 33.51 39.22 5.65
C MET A 429 33.35 38.34 4.38
N ASP A 430 32.94 39.00 3.30
CA ASP A 430 32.79 38.54 1.91
C ASP A 430 34.11 38.05 1.26
N MET A 431 34.02 37.19 0.24
CA MET A 431 34.61 37.47 -1.10
C MET A 431 34.25 36.41 -2.17
N ASP A 432 33.81 36.92 -3.33
CA ASP A 432 33.67 36.26 -4.64
C ASP A 432 35.03 35.86 -5.27
N MET A 433 35.04 34.83 -6.14
CA MET A 433 35.61 34.88 -7.51
C MET A 433 35.48 33.53 -8.29
N ASP A 434 34.91 33.62 -9.50
CA ASP A 434 35.03 32.74 -10.70
C ASP A 434 36.18 33.31 -11.62
N PRO A 435 36.62 32.83 -12.82
CA PRO A 435 36.22 31.68 -13.67
C PRO A 435 37.33 30.91 -14.47
N GLN A 436 36.85 29.89 -15.23
CA GLN A 436 37.14 29.58 -16.65
C GLN A 436 38.22 28.55 -17.07
N MET A 437 37.78 27.62 -17.96
CA MET A 437 38.37 27.15 -19.25
C MET A 437 37.79 25.76 -19.57
N GLY A 438 37.27 25.35 -20.73
CA GLY A 438 37.13 25.91 -22.08
C GLY A 438 37.28 24.80 -23.14
N MET A 439 36.39 24.80 -24.15
CA MET A 439 36.50 24.23 -25.52
C MET A 439 36.41 22.69 -25.74
N ASP A 440 35.96 22.15 -26.87
CA ASP A 440 35.08 22.55 -27.99
C ASP A 440 34.89 21.31 -28.92
N MET A 441 33.82 21.37 -29.70
CA MET A 441 33.09 20.44 -30.57
C MET A 441 33.85 19.70 -31.70
N SER A 442 33.27 18.59 -32.19
CA SER A 442 32.39 18.58 -33.39
C SER A 442 32.39 17.28 -34.23
N ALA A 443 31.16 16.90 -34.63
CA ALA A 443 30.73 16.34 -35.92
C ALA A 443 31.10 14.89 -36.33
N MET A 444 30.09 14.05 -36.63
CA MET A 444 29.60 13.74 -37.99
C MET A 444 28.55 12.61 -38.00
N THR A 445 27.45 12.83 -38.72
CA THR A 445 26.36 11.90 -39.14
C THR A 445 26.60 11.42 -40.60
N PRO A 446 25.69 10.69 -41.30
CA PRO A 446 24.77 9.57 -40.99
C PRO A 446 24.84 8.42 -42.07
N ASP A 447 23.89 7.46 -42.02
CA ASP A 447 23.15 6.81 -43.15
C ASP A 447 23.06 5.26 -43.20
N VAL A 448 21.94 4.71 -42.67
CA VAL A 448 20.75 4.17 -43.38
C VAL A 448 20.86 2.98 -44.40
N ILE A 449 20.14 1.90 -44.02
CA ILE A 449 19.31 0.90 -44.77
C ILE A 449 19.98 -0.26 -45.55
N THR A 450 19.65 -1.48 -45.12
CA THR A 450 18.92 -2.58 -45.82
C THR A 450 18.96 -3.80 -44.86
N GLY A 451 17.91 -4.52 -44.47
CA GLY A 451 16.63 -4.84 -45.10
C GLY A 451 16.64 -6.30 -45.57
N GLN A 452 16.45 -7.29 -44.69
CA GLN A 452 15.83 -8.59 -45.04
C GLN A 452 15.53 -9.50 -43.84
N VAL A 453 14.24 -9.89 -43.79
CA VAL A 453 13.55 -10.95 -43.03
C VAL A 453 14.16 -12.34 -43.23
N MET A 454 14.17 -13.20 -42.19
CA MET A 454 13.58 -14.55 -42.19
C MET A 454 13.52 -15.17 -40.76
N ASP A 455 12.33 -15.72 -40.50
CA ASP A 455 11.95 -16.87 -39.67
C ASP A 455 12.03 -16.87 -38.14
N ALA A 456 10.83 -17.08 -37.61
CA ALA A 456 10.47 -17.33 -36.23
C ALA A 456 11.17 -18.56 -35.66
N VAL A 457 11.82 -18.36 -34.51
CA VAL A 457 11.88 -19.35 -33.44
C VAL A 457 11.53 -18.61 -32.17
N ASN A 458 10.63 -19.18 -31.39
CA ASN A 458 10.24 -18.71 -30.07
C ASN A 458 11.14 -19.41 -29.04
N PRO A 459 12.01 -18.68 -28.29
CA PRO A 459 12.56 -19.23 -27.07
C PRO A 459 12.51 -18.16 -25.96
N MET A 460 11.41 -18.09 -25.22
CA MET A 460 11.43 -17.56 -23.84
C MET A 460 10.43 -18.34 -22.99
N ALA A 461 10.77 -19.59 -22.71
CA ALA A 461 10.80 -20.01 -21.32
C ALA A 461 12.12 -19.46 -20.76
N SER A 462 12.09 -18.63 -19.72
CA SER A 462 13.32 -18.24 -19.02
C SER A 462 13.98 -19.51 -18.51
N GLU A 463 15.25 -19.76 -18.88
CA GLU A 463 15.96 -20.92 -18.38
C GLU A 463 16.07 -20.87 -16.84
N PRO A 464 15.93 -22.00 -16.14
CA PRO A 464 16.04 -22.05 -14.68
C PRO A 464 17.46 -21.69 -14.23
N LEU A 465 17.57 -20.88 -13.16
CA LEU A 465 18.83 -20.74 -12.43
C LEU A 465 19.26 -22.09 -11.89
N GLU A 466 20.44 -22.55 -12.28
CA GLU A 466 20.97 -23.83 -11.85
C GLU A 466 22.11 -23.63 -10.86
N LEU A 467 21.94 -24.20 -9.66
CA LEU A 467 23.06 -24.41 -8.74
C LEU A 467 23.89 -25.56 -9.31
N ILE A 468 25.10 -25.25 -9.79
CA ILE A 468 26.00 -26.22 -10.40
C ILE A 468 27.20 -26.48 -9.49
N ARG A 469 27.91 -27.59 -9.78
CA ARG A 469 29.22 -27.88 -9.22
C ARG A 469 30.30 -27.60 -10.24
N ASN A 470 31.09 -26.56 -10.00
CA ASN A 470 32.29 -26.26 -10.79
C ASN A 470 33.50 -26.94 -10.13
N GLY A 471 33.76 -28.19 -10.51
CA GLY A 471 34.69 -29.05 -9.77
C GLY A 471 34.06 -29.57 -8.48
N SER A 472 34.69 -29.30 -7.33
CA SER A 472 34.09 -29.58 -6.01
C SER A 472 33.23 -28.43 -5.48
N ASP A 473 33.29 -27.26 -6.10
CA ASP A 473 32.80 -26.01 -5.51
C ASP A 473 31.46 -25.59 -6.11
N TYR A 474 30.64 -24.94 -5.30
CA TYR A 474 29.33 -24.44 -5.69
C TYR A 474 29.46 -23.19 -6.56
N ALA A 475 28.68 -23.15 -7.63
CA ALA A 475 28.54 -21.99 -8.50
C ALA A 475 27.10 -21.86 -9.02
N ILE A 476 26.73 -20.66 -9.45
CA ILE A 476 25.46 -20.39 -10.13
C ILE A 476 25.72 -20.31 -11.63
N ALA A 477 25.00 -21.11 -12.42
CA ALA A 477 25.00 -21.00 -13.87
C ALA A 477 23.99 -19.92 -14.31
N ARG A 478 24.45 -18.98 -15.15
CA ARG A 478 23.60 -17.96 -15.78
C ARG A 478 24.05 -17.77 -17.23
N GLY A 479 23.37 -18.45 -18.15
CA GLY A 479 23.81 -18.55 -19.55
C GLY A 479 25.18 -19.22 -19.66
N ASP A 480 26.12 -18.59 -20.38
CA ASP A 480 27.50 -19.10 -20.53
C ASP A 480 28.42 -18.72 -19.35
N ALA A 481 27.93 -17.99 -18.34
CA ALA A 481 28.70 -17.54 -17.20
C ALA A 481 28.45 -18.41 -15.95
N SER A 482 29.51 -18.66 -15.17
CA SER A 482 29.44 -19.32 -13.87
C SER A 482 29.92 -18.38 -12.75
N ILE A 483 29.11 -18.17 -11.74
CA ILE A 483 29.43 -17.30 -10.59
C ILE A 483 29.75 -18.18 -9.39
N ALA A 484 30.99 -18.15 -8.91
CA ALA A 484 31.43 -19.00 -7.79
C ALA A 484 30.82 -18.51 -6.46
N LEU A 485 30.29 -19.42 -5.65
CA LEU A 485 29.81 -19.09 -4.31
C LEU A 485 30.96 -19.15 -3.31
N VAL A 486 31.33 -18.00 -2.75
CA VAL A 486 32.44 -17.86 -1.82
C VAL A 486 31.96 -17.42 -0.43
N GLY A 487 32.63 -17.90 0.62
CA GLY A 487 32.42 -17.44 1.99
C GLY A 487 32.97 -16.02 2.20
N ARG A 488 32.70 -15.43 3.37
CA ARG A 488 33.17 -14.08 3.75
C ARG A 488 34.70 -13.88 3.72
N SER A 489 35.47 -14.97 3.72
CA SER A 489 36.93 -14.94 3.60
C SER A 489 37.43 -15.05 2.15
N GLY A 490 36.51 -15.08 1.16
CA GLY A 490 36.81 -15.32 -0.25
C GLY A 490 37.06 -16.80 -0.59
N GLN A 491 36.89 -17.72 0.37
CA GLN A 491 37.07 -19.15 0.12
C GLN A 491 35.85 -19.72 -0.62
N ALA A 492 36.08 -20.44 -1.73
CA ALA A 492 35.03 -21.15 -2.46
C ALA A 492 34.32 -22.17 -1.57
N LEU A 493 32.99 -22.19 -1.62
CA LEU A 493 32.14 -23.08 -0.83
C LEU A 493 31.89 -24.39 -1.56
N SER A 494 31.86 -25.47 -0.82
CA SER A 494 31.59 -26.85 -1.25
C SER A 494 31.10 -27.67 -0.06
N ASP A 495 30.61 -28.88 -0.29
CA ASP A 495 30.26 -29.84 0.79
C ASP A 495 31.45 -30.06 1.74
N ALA A 496 32.67 -29.99 1.20
CA ALA A 496 33.89 -30.14 2.00
C ALA A 496 34.22 -28.90 2.85
N THR A 497 33.63 -27.74 2.55
CA THR A 497 33.86 -26.51 3.33
C THR A 497 33.05 -26.43 4.62
N SER A 498 32.04 -27.28 4.79
CA SER A 498 31.23 -27.32 6.01
C SER A 498 30.63 -28.70 6.26
N ASP A 499 30.97 -29.30 7.39
CA ASP A 499 30.39 -30.55 7.91
C ASP A 499 28.96 -30.39 8.48
N ARG A 500 28.31 -29.26 8.18
CA ARG A 500 27.05 -28.84 8.81
C ARG A 500 25.94 -28.53 7.85
N TRP A 501 26.22 -28.47 6.55
CA TRP A 501 25.22 -28.17 5.55
C TRP A 501 25.74 -28.40 4.13
N ASP A 502 24.82 -28.78 3.25
CA ASP A 502 25.01 -28.84 1.80
C ASP A 502 23.96 -27.96 1.11
N PHE A 503 24.32 -27.36 -0.03
CA PHE A 503 23.40 -26.55 -0.81
C PHE A 503 22.56 -27.42 -1.75
N LEU A 504 21.25 -27.19 -1.73
CA LEU A 504 20.28 -27.94 -2.50
C LEU A 504 19.88 -27.22 -3.79
N ALA A 505 19.58 -25.92 -3.68
CA ALA A 505 19.07 -25.14 -4.81
C ALA A 505 19.33 -23.64 -4.61
N ALA A 506 19.30 -22.88 -5.70
CA ALA A 506 19.50 -21.45 -5.69
C ALA A 506 18.42 -20.72 -6.49
N LYS A 507 18.13 -19.49 -6.09
CA LYS A 507 17.26 -18.55 -6.80
C LYS A 507 17.80 -17.13 -6.70
N ASP A 508 17.33 -16.26 -7.58
CA ASP A 508 17.62 -14.83 -7.49
C ASP A 508 17.03 -14.22 -6.21
N ALA A 509 17.75 -13.24 -5.66
CA ALA A 509 17.29 -12.37 -4.59
C ALA A 509 16.66 -11.10 -5.18
N PHE A 510 15.61 -10.60 -4.54
CA PHE A 510 15.01 -9.32 -4.92
C PHE A 510 15.97 -8.18 -4.57
N GLY A 511 16.37 -7.37 -5.56
CA GLY A 511 17.38 -6.32 -5.41
C GLY A 511 18.84 -6.73 -5.70
N GLY A 512 19.05 -7.91 -6.29
CA GLY A 512 20.38 -8.40 -6.72
C GLY A 512 20.94 -9.51 -5.83
N GLY A 513 21.73 -10.40 -6.44
CA GLY A 513 22.39 -11.53 -5.77
C GLY A 513 21.56 -12.81 -5.71
N PHE A 514 21.97 -13.76 -4.86
CA PHE A 514 21.41 -15.11 -4.83
C PHE A 514 20.93 -15.51 -3.44
N ARG A 515 19.81 -16.23 -3.39
CA ARG A 515 19.35 -16.99 -2.24
C ARG A 515 19.62 -18.47 -2.49
N VAL A 516 20.33 -19.11 -1.57
CA VAL A 516 20.72 -20.52 -1.71
C VAL A 516 20.18 -21.31 -0.54
N LEU A 517 19.29 -22.26 -0.83
CA LEU A 517 18.72 -23.18 0.14
C LEU A 517 19.75 -24.24 0.51
N ALA A 518 19.92 -24.45 1.81
CA ALA A 518 20.79 -25.49 2.34
C ALA A 518 20.01 -26.39 3.28
N GLU A 519 20.34 -27.68 3.22
CA GLU A 519 19.98 -28.65 4.24
C GLU A 519 21.11 -28.76 5.26
N GLY A 520 20.76 -29.03 6.51
CA GLY A 520 21.72 -29.24 7.58
C GLY A 520 22.26 -30.65 7.58
N GLU A 521 23.52 -30.81 7.97
CA GLU A 521 24.17 -32.11 8.11
C GLU A 521 24.36 -32.46 9.60
N GLY A 522 24.44 -33.77 9.90
CA GLY A 522 24.67 -34.29 11.25
C GLY A 522 23.51 -33.96 12.21
N ASP A 523 23.77 -33.22 13.29
CA ASP A 523 22.73 -32.83 14.27
C ASP A 523 21.65 -31.88 13.70
N ARG A 524 21.79 -31.46 12.44
CA ARG A 524 20.85 -30.60 11.72
C ARG A 524 20.22 -31.25 10.49
N ASP A 525 20.42 -32.55 10.34
CA ASP A 525 19.72 -33.36 9.35
C ASP A 525 18.20 -33.13 9.43
N GLY A 526 17.55 -32.88 8.28
CA GLY A 526 16.15 -32.48 8.19
C GLY A 526 15.82 -31.04 8.65
N GLN A 527 16.83 -30.16 8.79
CA GLN A 527 16.62 -28.72 8.98
C GLN A 527 17.13 -27.93 7.78
N PHE A 528 16.46 -26.83 7.49
CA PHE A 528 16.74 -26.02 6.31
C PHE A 528 17.08 -24.58 6.68
N ARG A 529 17.90 -23.91 5.88
CA ARG A 529 18.10 -22.47 5.96
C ARG A 529 18.47 -21.88 4.62
N VAL A 530 18.24 -20.58 4.46
CA VAL A 530 18.60 -19.84 3.25
C VAL A 530 19.82 -18.96 3.49
N PHE A 531 20.82 -19.08 2.64
CA PHE A 531 21.99 -18.20 2.59
C PHE A 531 21.74 -17.09 1.56
N ARG A 532 22.39 -15.95 1.75
CA ARG A 532 22.29 -14.78 0.88
C ARG A 532 23.68 -14.40 0.38
N PHE A 533 23.83 -14.39 -0.93
CA PHE A 533 25.06 -14.08 -1.66
C PHE A 533 24.87 -12.85 -2.52
N SER A 534 25.92 -12.04 -2.70
CA SER A 534 25.88 -10.88 -3.61
C SER A 534 25.78 -11.33 -5.07
N GLU A 535 25.67 -10.38 -6.01
CA GLU A 535 25.69 -10.66 -7.46
C GLU A 535 26.99 -11.31 -7.92
N GLU A 536 28.08 -11.05 -7.20
CA GLU A 536 29.41 -11.62 -7.43
C GLU A 536 29.59 -12.98 -6.74
N GLY A 537 28.59 -13.47 -5.99
CA GLY A 537 28.65 -14.76 -5.30
C GLY A 537 29.27 -14.71 -3.92
N GLU A 538 29.35 -13.55 -3.25
CA GLU A 538 29.92 -13.42 -1.91
C GLU A 538 28.89 -13.59 -0.80
N LEU A 539 29.14 -14.51 0.15
CA LEU A 539 28.23 -14.78 1.26
C LEU A 539 28.15 -13.59 2.23
N PHE A 540 27.04 -12.86 2.21
CA PHE A 540 26.82 -11.74 3.13
C PHE A 540 25.78 -12.05 4.21
N GLY A 541 24.90 -13.03 4.01
CA GLY A 541 23.83 -13.32 4.97
C GLY A 541 23.45 -14.80 5.07
N ARG A 542 22.85 -15.19 6.19
CA ARG A 542 22.20 -16.51 6.33
C ARG A 542 21.04 -16.44 7.32
N GLY A 543 19.96 -17.12 7.00
CA GLY A 543 18.79 -17.29 7.84
C GLY A 543 19.03 -18.28 8.99
N ARG A 544 18.02 -18.38 9.86
CA ARG A 544 17.99 -19.40 10.92
C ARG A 544 17.70 -20.77 10.32
N TRP A 545 18.16 -21.80 11.01
CA TRP A 545 17.72 -23.17 10.77
C TRP A 545 16.25 -23.30 11.17
N ILE A 546 15.45 -23.90 10.31
CA ILE A 546 14.04 -24.21 10.53
C ILE A 546 13.81 -25.71 10.26
N SER A 547 12.83 -26.33 10.92
CA SER A 547 12.49 -27.74 10.66
C SER A 547 11.94 -27.93 9.24
N GLU A 548 12.00 -29.16 8.72
CA GLU A 548 11.34 -29.58 7.48
C GLU A 548 9.88 -29.12 7.40
N GLU A 549 9.07 -29.44 8.41
CA GLU A 549 7.65 -29.04 8.47
C GLU A 549 7.49 -27.51 8.36
N LYS A 550 8.40 -26.76 8.98
CA LYS A 550 8.38 -25.29 8.91
C LYS A 550 8.83 -24.80 7.54
N ALA A 551 9.84 -25.43 6.93
CA ALA A 551 10.30 -25.14 5.58
C ALA A 551 9.19 -25.33 4.55
N ILE A 552 8.45 -26.44 4.64
CA ILE A 552 7.29 -26.75 3.81
C ILE A 552 6.16 -25.75 4.04
N SER A 553 5.79 -25.48 5.30
CA SER A 553 4.73 -24.50 5.61
C SER A 553 5.04 -23.07 5.17
N CYS A 554 6.32 -22.74 5.03
CA CYS A 554 6.80 -21.45 4.51
C CYS A 554 6.94 -21.45 2.98
N GLY A 555 6.50 -22.53 2.30
CA GLY A 555 6.49 -22.66 0.86
C GLY A 555 7.87 -22.87 0.23
N LEU A 556 8.88 -23.35 0.97
CA LEU A 556 10.24 -23.49 0.43
C LEU A 556 10.34 -24.52 -0.70
N GLU A 557 9.51 -25.56 -0.72
CA GLU A 557 9.52 -26.56 -1.81
C GLU A 557 9.13 -25.93 -3.14
N ALA A 558 7.96 -25.30 -3.19
CA ALA A 558 7.50 -24.53 -4.35
C ALA A 558 8.47 -23.38 -4.69
N CYS A 559 9.01 -22.71 -3.67
CA CYS A 559 9.94 -21.61 -3.86
C CYS A 559 11.31 -22.03 -4.38
N TYR A 560 11.77 -23.28 -4.25
CA TYR A 560 13.09 -23.71 -4.75
C TYR A 560 13.01 -24.85 -5.78
N GLY A 561 11.83 -25.42 -6.00
CA GLY A 561 11.64 -26.58 -6.88
C GLY A 561 12.28 -27.85 -6.32
N VAL A 562 12.41 -27.96 -4.99
CA VAL A 562 13.02 -29.11 -4.31
C VAL A 562 11.97 -29.74 -3.41
N ASP A 563 11.72 -31.03 -3.60
CA ASP A 563 10.92 -31.86 -2.71
C ASP A 563 11.76 -32.18 -1.46
N LEU A 564 11.40 -31.55 -0.34
CA LEU A 564 12.18 -31.61 0.90
C LEU A 564 11.82 -32.83 1.74
N ASN A 565 10.57 -33.31 1.68
CA ASN A 565 10.11 -34.47 2.45
C ASN A 565 10.18 -35.80 1.66
N GLY A 566 10.47 -35.75 0.36
CA GLY A 566 10.61 -36.91 -0.52
C GLY A 566 9.28 -37.59 -0.84
N ASP A 567 8.14 -36.89 -0.73
CA ASP A 567 6.82 -37.45 -1.01
C ASP A 567 6.44 -37.43 -2.51
N GLY A 568 7.24 -36.78 -3.35
CA GLY A 568 7.06 -36.67 -4.78
C GLY A 568 6.15 -35.51 -5.21
N GLU A 569 5.71 -34.66 -4.28
CA GLU A 569 4.92 -33.45 -4.54
C GLU A 569 5.70 -32.19 -4.11
N LEU A 570 5.53 -31.07 -4.82
CA LEU A 570 6.05 -29.78 -4.36
C LEU A 570 4.93 -29.08 -3.60
N THR A 571 4.91 -29.20 -2.29
CA THR A 571 3.83 -28.65 -1.46
C THR A 571 4.13 -27.20 -1.03
N GLY A 572 3.07 -26.41 -0.91
CA GLY A 572 3.16 -24.94 -0.82
C GLY A 572 2.04 -24.21 -1.57
N ASP A 573 1.16 -24.96 -2.23
CA ASP A 573 -0.12 -24.47 -2.74
C ASP A 573 -1.28 -25.23 -2.07
N SER A 574 -2.35 -24.49 -1.75
CA SER A 574 -3.65 -24.89 -1.19
C SER A 574 -3.85 -25.07 0.35
N GLY A 575 -4.81 -24.29 0.88
CA GLY A 575 -5.92 -24.74 1.75
C GLY A 575 -5.60 -25.42 3.08
N PHE A 576 -5.86 -24.73 4.19
CA PHE A 576 -5.95 -25.39 5.50
C PHE A 576 -7.22 -26.27 5.61
N PRO A 577 -7.10 -27.51 6.12
CA PRO A 577 -8.23 -28.39 6.39
C PRO A 577 -8.97 -27.98 7.67
N MET A 578 -10.29 -28.10 7.63
CA MET A 578 -11.21 -27.83 8.74
C MET A 578 -11.04 -28.83 9.89
N PRO A 579 -11.01 -28.39 11.17
CA PRO A 579 -11.09 -29.29 12.31
C PRO A 579 -12.56 -29.68 12.56
N GLY A 580 -12.93 -30.92 12.24
CA GLY A 580 -14.18 -31.49 12.73
C GLY A 580 -14.82 -32.58 11.87
N MET A 581 -14.21 -33.76 11.75
CA MET A 581 -14.99 -34.99 11.57
C MET A 581 -14.35 -36.15 12.32
N VAL A 582 -15.06 -36.59 13.36
CA VAL A 582 -14.76 -37.77 14.17
C VAL A 582 -14.98 -39.02 13.31
N MET A 583 -13.93 -39.80 13.08
CA MET A 583 -14.05 -41.21 12.71
C MET A 583 -13.61 -42.05 13.90
N ALA A 584 -14.59 -42.61 14.62
CA ALA A 584 -14.37 -43.69 15.56
C ALA A 584 -14.70 -45.03 14.87
N ASP A 585 -13.62 -45.74 14.61
CA ASP A 585 -13.41 -47.17 14.78
C ASP A 585 -13.96 -48.19 13.76
N GLN A 586 -13.05 -49.13 13.48
CA GLN A 586 -13.18 -50.30 12.63
C GLN A 586 -14.03 -51.37 13.31
N GLY A 587 -14.72 -52.16 12.49
CA GLY A 587 -15.57 -53.24 12.97
C GLY A 587 -14.83 -54.44 13.54
N MET A 588 -15.60 -55.33 14.18
CA MET A 588 -15.39 -56.78 14.17
C MET A 588 -16.64 -57.52 14.67
N THR A 589 -17.21 -58.32 13.77
CA THR A 589 -17.72 -59.70 13.94
C THR A 589 -18.77 -60.07 15.01
N VAL A 590 -19.82 -60.72 14.45
CA VAL A 590 -20.92 -61.54 15.00
C VAL A 590 -22.13 -60.78 15.55
#